data_AF-A0A3N9RXJ8-F1
#
_entry.id   AF-A0A3N9RXJ8-F1
#
_cell.length_a   1.000
_cell.length_b   1.000
_cell.length_c   1.000
_cell.angle_alpha   90.00
_cell.angle_beta   90.00
_cell.angle_gamma   90.00
#
_symmetry.space_group_name_H-M   'P 1'
#
loop_
_entity.id
_entity.type
_entity.pdbx_description
1 polymer ?
#
loop_
_entity_poly.entity_id
_entity_poly.type
_entity_poly.pdbx_seq_one_letter_code
_entity_poly.pdbx_strand_id
1 'polypeptide(L)' 'MSCAFTCAALGIVPTVRHVDYIGAWLTLLKEDEKAIFRAASGASKAADFLLGKGEDQ' A
#
# COMPACT_ATOMS: atom_id res chain seq x y z
N MET A 1 -1.72 0.55 1.27
CA MET A 1 -1.18 -0.22 0.15
C MET A 1 0.24 -0.73 0.40
N SER A 2 1.19 0.11 0.82
CA SER A 2 2.60 -0.31 1.02
C SER A 2 2.75 -1.53 1.93
N CYS A 3 2.10 -1.54 3.11
CA CYS A 3 2.13 -2.70 4.00
C CYS A 3 1.58 -3.97 3.35
N ALA A 4 0.56 -3.86 2.48
CA ALA A 4 0.00 -5.02 1.77
C ALA A 4 1.00 -5.59 0.76
N PHE A 5 1.73 -4.72 0.04
CA PHE A 5 2.78 -5.14 -0.89
C PHE A 5 3.94 -5.81 -0.15
N THR A 6 4.39 -5.23 0.97
CA THR A 6 5.44 -5.82 1.82
C THR A 6 5.00 -7.15 2.43
N CYS A 7 3.76 -7.26 2.94
CA CYS A 7 3.24 -8.52 3.49
C CYS A 7 3.19 -9.60 2.42
N ALA A 8 2.73 -9.27 1.21
CA ALA A 8 2.70 -10.21 0.09
C ALA A 8 4.12 -10.70 -0.29
N ALA A 9 5.09 -9.79 -0.36
CA ALA A 9 6.48 -10.15 -0.68
C ALA A 9 7.12 -11.07 0.39
N LEU A 10 6.77 -10.88 1.67
CA LEU A 10 7.31 -11.65 2.78
C LEU A 10 6.47 -12.89 3.15
N GLY A 11 5.39 -13.18 2.43
CA GLY A 11 4.47 -14.28 2.75
C GLY A 11 3.70 -14.10 4.07
N ILE A 12 3.59 -12.87 4.57
CA ILE A 12 2.86 -12.56 5.81
C ILE A 12 1.37 -12.43 5.51
N VAL A 13 0.55 -13.17 6.25
CA VAL A 13 -0.91 -12.99 6.23
C VAL A 13 -1.28 -11.82 7.15
N PRO A 14 -1.78 -10.69 6.61
CA PRO A 14 -2.12 -9.55 7.42
C PRO A 14 -3.45 -9.77 8.16
N THR A 15 -3.58 -9.16 9.33
CA THR A 15 -4.87 -9.01 10.00
C THR A 15 -5.51 -7.68 9.59
N VAL A 16 -6.82 -7.70 9.35
CA VAL A 16 -7.58 -6.48 9.06
C VAL A 16 -7.65 -5.64 10.33
N ARG A 17 -7.28 -4.36 10.22
CA ARG A 17 -7.50 -3.35 11.25
C ARG A 17 -8.58 -2.38 10.79
N HIS A 18 -9.02 -1.52 11.70
CA HIS A 18 -10.16 -0.60 11.52
C HIS A 18 -10.15 0.10 10.15
N VAL A 19 -11.35 0.21 9.59
CA VAL A 19 -11.61 0.45 8.16
C VAL A 19 -12.02 1.91 7.88
N ASP A 20 -11.81 2.79 8.86
CA ASP A 20 -12.30 4.19 8.86
C ASP A 20 -11.80 5.01 7.65
N TYR A 21 -10.72 4.56 7.00
CA TYR A 21 -10.18 5.17 5.80
C TYR A 21 -11.02 4.94 4.53
N ILE A 22 -11.88 3.91 4.46
CA ILE A 22 -12.62 3.60 3.21
C ILE A 22 -13.49 4.77 2.74
N GLY A 23 -14.16 5.46 3.65
CA GLY A 23 -14.99 6.62 3.30
C GLY A 23 -14.19 7.71 2.59
N ALA A 24 -13.00 8.04 3.11
CA ALA A 24 -12.11 9.03 2.50
C ALA A 24 -11.60 8.57 1.11
N TRP A 25 -11.28 7.29 0.94
CA TRP A 25 -10.89 6.74 -0.35
C TRP A 25 -12.02 6.77 -1.38
N LEU A 26 -13.25 6.48 -0.98
CA LEU A 26 -14.39 6.55 -1.89
C LEU A 26 -14.66 7.98 -2.36
N THR A 27 -14.51 8.98 -1.49
CA THR A 27 -14.58 10.39 -1.89
C THR A 27 -13.46 10.73 -2.87
N LEU A 28 -12.21 10.40 -2.53
CA LEU A 28 -11.05 10.67 -3.38
C LEU A 28 -11.19 10.06 -4.77
N LEU A 29 -11.68 8.82 -4.87
CA LEU A 29 -11.83 8.13 -6.15
C LEU A 29 -12.96 8.66 -7.01
N LYS A 30 -13.98 9.29 -6.41
CA LYS A 30 -15.03 10.00 -7.16
C LYS A 30 -14.49 11.28 -7.80
N GLU A 31 -13.52 11.93 -7.16
CA GLU A 31 -12.92 13.18 -7.64
C GLU A 31 -11.75 12.94 -8.59
N ASP A 32 -11.01 11.83 -8.41
CA ASP A 32 -9.83 11.50 -9.21
C ASP A 32 -9.68 9.98 -9.39
N GLU A 33 -10.12 9.48 -10.55
CA GLU A 33 -9.98 8.06 -10.92
C GLU A 33 -8.51 7.59 -10.98
N LYS A 34 -7.57 8.53 -11.18
CA LYS A 34 -6.13 8.23 -11.26
C LYS A 34 -5.46 8.18 -9.89
N ALA A 35 -6.14 8.58 -8.81
CA ALA A 35 -5.61 8.56 -7.46
C ALA A 35 -5.14 7.16 -7.04
N ILE A 36 -5.86 6.11 -7.48
CA ILE A 36 -5.49 4.72 -7.17
C ILE A 36 -4.14 4.32 -7.76
N PHE A 37 -3.85 4.74 -8.99
CA PHE A 37 -2.60 4.42 -9.68
C PHE A 37 -1.42 5.17 -9.06
N ARG A 38 -1.61 6.43 -8.67
CA ARG A 38 -0.59 7.21 -7.97
C ARG A 38 -0.28 6.62 -6.60
N ALA A 39 -1.33 6.26 -5.85
CA ALA A 39 -1.18 5.60 -4.55
C ALA A 39 -0.45 4.26 -4.68
N ALA A 40 -0.80 3.44 -5.67
CA ALA A 40 -0.12 2.19 -5.96
C ALA A 40 1.36 2.41 -6.34
N SER A 41 1.66 3.38 -7.20
CA SER A 41 3.05 3.72 -7.58
C SER A 41 3.90 4.15 -6.38
N GLY A 42 3.35 5.00 -5.49
CA GLY A 42 4.03 5.37 -4.25
C GLY A 42 4.23 4.19 -3.30
N ALA A 43 3.22 3.33 -3.19
CA ALA A 43 3.28 2.12 -2.38
C ALA A 43 4.34 1.12 -2.87
N SER A 44 4.46 0.91 -4.19
CA SER A 44 5.51 0.07 -4.77
C SER A 44 6.89 0.59 -4.40
N LYS A 45 7.18 1.88 -4.64
CA LYS A 45 8.47 2.48 -4.29
C LYS A 45 8.81 2.34 -2.80
N ALA A 46 7.83 2.53 -1.92
CA ALA A 46 8.02 2.37 -0.49
C ALA A 46 8.29 0.90 -0.10
N ALA A 47 7.58 -0.05 -0.71
CA ALA A 47 7.82 -1.47 -0.49
C ALA A 47 9.21 -1.88 -0.99
N ASP A 48 9.59 -1.46 -2.20
CA ASP A 48 10.92 -1.73 -2.78
C ASP A 48 12.03 -1.17 -1.89
N PHE A 49 11.87 0.05 -1.36
CA PHE A 49 12.82 0.64 -0.42
C PHE A 49 12.97 -0.19 0.86
N LEU A 50 11.86 -0.65 1.45
CA LEU A 50 11.87 -1.45 2.67
C LEU A 50 12.47 -2.85 2.44
N LEU A 51 12.17 -3.47 1.29
CA LEU A 51 12.65 -4.81 0.94
C LEU A 51 14.13 -4.78 0.54
N GLY A 52 14.57 -3.79 -0.23
CA GLY A 52 15.99 -3.60 -0.57
C GLY A 52 16.87 -3.28 0.63
N LYS A 53 16.32 -2.65 1.68
CA LYS A 53 17.02 -2.53 2.99
C LYS A 53 17.16 -3.85 3.74
N GLY A 54 16.33 -4.85 3.42
CA GLY A 54 16.38 -6.18 4.03
C GLY A 54 17.35 -7.15 3.37
N GLU A 55 17.85 -6.85 2.16
CA GLU A 55 18.80 -7.70 1.42
C GLU A 55 20.27 -7.44 1.80
N ASP A 56 20.57 -6.33 2.46
CA ASP A 56 21.92 -5.94 2.93
C ASP A 56 22.24 -6.42 4.37
N GLN A 57 21.53 -7.44 4.91
CA GLN A 57 21.77 -8.00 6.25
C GLN A 57 22.03 -9.51 6.24
#